data_AF-A0AAD9HXA8-F1
#
_entry.id   AF-A0AAD9HXA8-F1
#
_cell.length_a   1.000
_cell.length_b   1.000
_cell.length_c   1.000
_cell.angle_alpha   90.00
_cell.angle_beta   90.00
_cell.angle_gamma   90.00
#
_symmetry.space_group_name_H-M   'P 1'
#
loop_
_entity.id
_entity.type
_entity.pdbx_description
1 polymer ?
#
loop_
_entity_poly.entity_id
_entity_poly.type
_entity_poly.pdbx_seq_one_letter_code
_entity_poly.pdbx_strand_id
1 'polypeptide(L)'
;MTFRNGLKVAYSGDCRPSRRFAGIGRGAHLLVHECTFADGLEADAADKKHSTMSEALGVARDMGARRVVLTHFSQRYPKTAVFSEQAQKMVDEGPGMVVLFAFDGMRVRLGDFAKAQLFLPALRKLYEPDEDPDAEKAGGGGGEPLSLQDEQRGSI
;
A
#
# COMPACT_ATOMS: atom_id res chain seq x y z
N MET A 1 4.31 -3.87 -18.06
CA MET A 1 4.62 -3.18 -19.34
C MET A 1 6.13 -2.98 -19.47
N THR A 2 6.68 -3.23 -20.66
CA THR A 2 8.09 -2.97 -20.98
C THR A 2 8.14 -2.02 -22.17
N PHE A 3 8.84 -0.91 -22.02
CA PHE A 3 9.00 0.11 -23.06
C PHE A 3 10.23 -0.16 -23.94
N ARG A 4 10.27 0.45 -25.14
CA ARG A 4 11.38 0.28 -26.10
C ARG A 4 12.74 0.71 -25.55
N ASN A 5 12.77 1.67 -24.62
CA ASN A 5 13.99 2.11 -23.95
C ASN A 5 14.41 1.23 -22.76
N GLY A 6 13.77 0.06 -22.58
CA GLY A 6 14.06 -0.88 -21.50
C GLY A 6 13.38 -0.56 -20.17
N LEU A 7 12.68 0.57 -20.04
CA LEU A 7 11.90 0.87 -18.84
C LEU A 7 10.83 -0.22 -18.62
N LYS A 8 10.69 -0.68 -17.38
CA LYS A 8 9.71 -1.70 -16.99
C LYS A 8 8.84 -1.16 -15.87
N VAL A 9 7.53 -1.16 -16.08
CA VAL A 9 6.54 -0.72 -15.10
C VAL A 9 5.55 -1.87 -14.87
N ALA A 10 5.31 -2.20 -13.61
CA ALA A 10 4.29 -3.15 -13.18
C ALA A 10 3.19 -2.42 -12.42
N TYR A 11 1.93 -2.79 -12.67
CA TYR A 11 0.76 -2.27 -11.98
C TYR A 11 -0.08 -3.48 -11.57
N SER A 12 -0.39 -3.61 -10.28
CA SER A 12 -1.07 -4.79 -9.75
C SER A 12 -2.55 -4.85 -10.13
N GLY A 13 -3.22 -3.70 -10.15
CA GLY A 13 -4.67 -3.64 -9.96
C GLY A 13 -5.05 -4.13 -8.56
N ASP A 14 -6.32 -4.40 -8.34
CA ASP A 14 -6.81 -5.00 -7.10
C ASP A 14 -6.53 -6.50 -7.12
N CYS A 15 -5.80 -6.99 -6.11
CA CYS A 15 -5.35 -8.37 -6.12
C CYS A 15 -4.91 -8.89 -4.75
N ARG A 16 -4.92 -10.22 -4.63
CA ARG A 16 -4.11 -10.94 -3.65
C ARG A 16 -2.64 -11.01 -4.08
N PRO A 17 -1.68 -11.11 -3.13
CA PRO A 17 -0.28 -11.26 -3.45
C PRO A 17 -0.03 -12.45 -4.39
N SER A 18 0.71 -12.21 -5.47
CA SER A 18 0.85 -13.17 -6.56
C SER A 18 2.31 -13.34 -6.99
N ARG A 19 2.85 -14.53 -6.73
CA ARG A 19 4.19 -14.93 -7.22
C ARG A 19 4.28 -14.93 -8.74
N ARG A 20 3.18 -15.27 -9.42
CA ARG A 20 3.10 -15.21 -10.89
C ARG A 20 3.25 -13.77 -11.37
N PHE A 21 2.58 -12.83 -10.72
CA PHE A 21 2.71 -11.40 -11.03
C PHE A 21 4.13 -10.90 -10.78
N ALA A 22 4.74 -11.25 -9.64
CA ALA A 22 6.15 -10.96 -9.36
C ALA A 22 7.09 -11.50 -10.45
N GLY A 23 6.86 -12.74 -10.91
CA GLY A 23 7.64 -13.35 -11.99
C GLY A 23 7.50 -12.63 -13.33
N ILE A 24 6.28 -12.25 -13.72
CA ILE A 24 6.03 -11.47 -14.95
C ILE A 24 6.70 -10.09 -14.87
N GLY A 25 6.65 -9.45 -13.70
CA GLY A 25 7.23 -8.12 -13.46
C GLY A 25 8.72 -8.11 -13.17
N ARG A 26 9.42 -9.25 -13.22
CA ARG A 26 10.79 -9.38 -12.69
C ARG A 26 11.75 -8.29 -13.21
N GLY A 27 12.41 -7.63 -12.27
CA GLY A 27 13.31 -6.51 -12.50
C GLY A 27 12.60 -5.20 -12.89
N ALA A 28 11.36 -5.00 -12.43
CA ALA A 28 10.62 -3.77 -12.65
C ALA A 28 11.39 -2.54 -12.14
N HIS A 29 11.38 -1.47 -12.94
CA HIS A 29 11.96 -0.19 -12.54
C HIS A 29 11.02 0.60 -11.62
N LEU A 30 9.71 0.38 -11.79
CA LEU A 30 8.64 0.88 -10.96
C LEU A 30 7.56 -0.21 -10.83
N LEU A 31 7.16 -0.49 -9.61
CA LEU A 31 5.95 -1.22 -9.27
C LEU A 31 4.96 -0.26 -8.61
N VAL A 32 3.73 -0.25 -9.09
CA VAL A 32 2.59 0.36 -8.39
C VAL A 32 1.73 -0.80 -7.91
N HIS A 33 1.56 -0.92 -6.59
CA HIS A 33 0.85 -2.04 -5.98
C HIS A 33 -0.26 -1.54 -5.06
N GLU A 34 -1.40 -2.20 -5.10
CA GLU A 34 -2.47 -2.00 -4.15
C GLU A 34 -2.04 -2.42 -2.74
N CYS A 35 -2.54 -1.72 -1.73
CA CYS A 35 -2.23 -1.93 -0.33
C CYS A 35 -3.46 -1.52 0.49
N THR A 36 -4.57 -2.23 0.25
CA THR A 36 -5.87 -1.85 0.80
C THR A 36 -5.96 -1.99 2.31
N PHE A 37 -5.33 -3.03 2.85
CA PHE A 37 -5.39 -3.38 4.27
C PHE A 37 -4.07 -3.12 5.00
N ALA A 38 -4.16 -2.80 6.28
CA ALA A 38 -3.01 -2.77 7.17
C ALA A 38 -2.56 -4.21 7.50
N ASP A 39 -1.30 -4.36 7.92
CA ASP A 39 -0.84 -5.63 8.47
C ASP A 39 -1.60 -5.97 9.76
N GLY A 40 -1.91 -7.25 9.97
CA GLY A 40 -2.83 -7.73 11.01
C GLY A 40 -4.29 -7.91 10.55
N LEU A 41 -4.63 -7.48 9.33
CA LEU A 41 -5.95 -7.69 8.70
C LEU A 41 -5.88 -8.67 7.52
N GLU A 42 -5.01 -9.68 7.59
CA GLU A 42 -4.77 -10.63 6.48
C GLU A 42 -6.02 -11.45 6.13
N ALA A 43 -6.85 -11.77 7.11
CA ALA A 43 -8.11 -12.50 6.88
C ALA A 43 -9.09 -11.64 6.06
N ASP A 44 -9.30 -10.39 6.45
CA ASP A 44 -10.15 -9.46 5.71
C ASP A 44 -9.60 -9.20 4.30
N ALA A 45 -8.27 -9.06 4.18
CA ALA A 45 -7.60 -8.91 2.90
C ALA A 45 -7.82 -10.14 2.00
N ALA A 46 -7.76 -11.36 2.56
CA ALA A 46 -8.03 -12.59 1.83
C ALA A 46 -9.49 -12.67 1.36
N ASP A 47 -10.44 -12.41 2.25
CA ASP A 47 -11.87 -12.49 1.98
C ASP A 47 -12.31 -11.47 0.93
N LYS A 48 -11.77 -10.24 1.03
CA LYS A 48 -12.04 -9.14 0.09
C LYS A 48 -11.11 -9.11 -1.11
N LYS A 49 -10.21 -10.09 -1.23
CA LYS A 49 -9.29 -10.28 -2.37
C LYS A 49 -8.32 -9.12 -2.62
N HIS A 50 -7.92 -8.43 -1.56
CA HIS A 50 -6.95 -7.33 -1.59
C HIS A 50 -5.67 -7.68 -0.85
N SER A 51 -4.65 -6.82 -0.89
CA SER A 51 -3.36 -7.06 -0.22
C SER A 51 -3.19 -6.23 1.05
N THR A 52 -2.44 -6.79 2.01
CA THR A 52 -1.85 -5.98 3.09
C THR A 52 -0.54 -5.32 2.62
N MET A 53 -0.01 -4.42 3.46
CA MET A 53 1.26 -3.73 3.18
C MET A 53 2.43 -4.69 3.06
N SER A 54 2.61 -5.59 4.02
CA SER A 54 3.70 -6.56 4.01
C SER A 54 3.57 -7.55 2.85
N GLU A 55 2.35 -7.88 2.44
CA GLU A 55 2.12 -8.73 1.27
C GLU A 55 2.50 -8.03 -0.04
N ALA A 56 2.10 -6.76 -0.22
CA ALA A 56 2.48 -5.96 -1.38
C ALA A 56 4.01 -5.77 -1.47
N LEU A 57 4.66 -5.49 -0.34
CA LEU A 57 6.11 -5.37 -0.26
C LEU A 57 6.83 -6.71 -0.50
N GLY A 58 6.24 -7.82 -0.05
CA GLY A 58 6.71 -9.17 -0.36
C GLY A 58 6.72 -9.43 -1.87
N VAL A 59 5.62 -9.09 -2.56
CA VAL A 59 5.54 -9.17 -4.03
C VAL A 59 6.60 -8.29 -4.68
N ALA A 60 6.80 -7.07 -4.19
CA ALA A 60 7.80 -6.14 -4.71
C ALA A 60 9.23 -6.68 -4.58
N ARG A 61 9.56 -7.26 -3.42
CA ARG A 61 10.84 -7.91 -3.15
C ARG A 61 11.07 -9.09 -4.08
N ASP A 62 10.10 -9.99 -4.20
CA ASP A 62 10.19 -11.17 -5.07
C ASP A 62 10.29 -10.78 -6.55
N MET A 63 9.66 -9.67 -6.94
CA MET A 63 9.78 -9.06 -8.27
C MET A 63 11.18 -8.44 -8.50
N GLY A 64 11.92 -8.13 -7.45
CA GLY A 64 13.14 -7.33 -7.54
C GLY A 64 12.86 -5.92 -8.04
N ALA A 65 11.74 -5.33 -7.61
CA ALA A 65 11.35 -3.99 -8.00
C ALA A 65 12.28 -2.95 -7.39
N ARG A 66 12.76 -2.00 -8.20
CA ARG A 66 13.68 -0.94 -7.73
C ARG A 66 12.96 0.17 -6.96
N ARG A 67 11.72 0.46 -7.35
CA ARG A 67 10.87 1.50 -6.80
C ARG A 67 9.46 0.96 -6.64
N VAL A 68 8.81 1.29 -5.55
CA VAL A 68 7.43 0.91 -5.25
C VAL A 68 6.62 2.14 -4.91
N VAL A 69 5.42 2.21 -5.45
CA VAL A 69 4.37 3.11 -5.00
C VAL A 69 3.23 2.24 -4.48
N LEU A 70 2.93 2.35 -3.20
CA LEU A 70 1.75 1.74 -2.59
C LEU A 70 0.56 2.67 -2.82
N THR A 71 -0.58 2.10 -3.20
CA THR A 71 -1.82 2.85 -3.51
C THR A 71 -3.06 2.05 -3.11
N HIS A 72 -4.24 2.55 -3.46
CA HIS A 72 -5.53 1.91 -3.18
C HIS A 72 -5.76 1.67 -1.69
N PHE A 73 -5.50 2.69 -0.88
CA PHE A 73 -5.68 2.63 0.57
C PHE A 73 -7.17 2.69 0.94
N SER A 74 -7.60 1.83 1.86
CA SER A 74 -8.96 1.92 2.41
C SER A 74 -9.15 3.23 3.18
N GLN A 75 -10.20 3.98 2.84
CA GLN A 75 -10.57 5.21 3.54
C GLN A 75 -10.96 4.98 5.01
N ARG A 76 -11.32 3.74 5.38
CA ARG A 76 -11.66 3.36 6.75
C ARG A 76 -10.43 3.32 7.67
N TYR A 77 -9.22 3.31 7.11
CA TYR A 77 -7.96 3.30 7.84
C TYR A 77 -7.07 4.46 7.39
N PRO A 78 -7.33 5.71 7.80
CA PRO A 78 -6.55 6.88 7.39
C PRO A 78 -5.08 6.86 7.85
N LYS A 79 -4.68 5.88 8.67
CA LYS A 79 -3.30 5.68 9.16
C LYS A 79 -2.32 5.17 8.08
N THR A 80 -2.70 5.21 6.81
CA THR A 80 -2.11 4.46 5.69
C THR A 80 -0.74 4.95 5.19
N ALA A 81 -0.19 6.02 5.76
CA ALA A 81 1.14 6.54 5.41
C ALA A 81 2.28 6.10 6.37
N VAL A 82 2.01 5.16 7.27
CA VAL A 82 3.01 4.65 8.23
C VAL A 82 3.36 3.21 7.87
N PHE A 83 4.66 2.91 7.77
CA PHE A 83 5.11 1.53 7.63
C PHE A 83 4.78 0.77 8.91
N SER A 84 4.23 -0.43 8.81
CA SER A 84 4.25 -1.38 9.92
C SER A 84 5.70 -1.72 10.27
N GLU A 85 5.95 -2.24 11.48
CA GLU A 85 7.30 -2.70 11.84
C GLU A 85 7.85 -3.75 10.85
N GLN A 86 6.97 -4.61 10.35
CA GLN A 86 7.30 -5.66 9.39
C GLN A 86 7.67 -5.06 8.03
N ALA A 87 6.86 -4.13 7.53
CA ALA A 87 7.11 -3.39 6.30
C ALA A 87 8.41 -2.58 6.38
N GLN A 88 8.67 -1.92 7.52
CA GLN A 88 9.88 -1.13 7.76
C GLN A 88 11.13 -2.02 7.67
N LYS A 89 11.14 -3.18 8.36
CA LYS A 89 12.23 -4.16 8.25
C LYS A 89 12.47 -4.63 6.83
N MET A 90 11.41 -4.91 6.06
CA MET A 90 11.56 -5.32 4.65
C MET A 90 12.20 -4.24 3.78
N VAL A 91 11.94 -2.96 4.06
CA VAL A 91 12.54 -1.84 3.33
C VAL A 91 14.00 -1.64 3.75
N ASP A 92 14.30 -1.72 5.04
CA ASP A 92 15.63 -1.45 5.59
C ASP A 92 16.64 -2.57 5.30
N GLU A 93 16.22 -3.83 5.41
CA GLU A 93 17.06 -5.01 5.15
C GLU A 93 17.01 -5.46 3.67
N GLY A 94 16.10 -4.87 2.89
CA GLY A 94 15.87 -5.23 1.50
C GLY A 94 16.97 -4.77 0.54
N PRO A 95 16.86 -5.12 -0.75
CA PRO A 95 17.86 -4.82 -1.78
C PRO A 95 17.91 -3.34 -2.23
N GLY A 96 17.66 -2.39 -1.32
CA GLY A 96 17.67 -0.95 -1.60
C GLY A 96 16.43 -0.46 -2.35
N MET A 97 15.28 -1.09 -2.11
CA MET A 97 14.01 -0.71 -2.73
C MET A 97 13.48 0.60 -2.15
N VAL A 98 13.18 1.57 -3.02
CA VAL A 98 12.61 2.86 -2.61
C VAL A 98 11.09 2.78 -2.62
N VAL A 99 10.45 2.97 -1.48
CA VAL A 99 8.99 2.85 -1.32
C VAL A 99 8.36 4.20 -1.02
N LEU A 100 7.27 4.53 -1.71
CA LEU A 100 6.45 5.71 -1.50
C LEU A 100 4.97 5.32 -1.30
N PHE A 101 4.23 6.17 -0.58
CA PHE A 101 2.78 6.10 -0.48
C PHE A 101 2.17 7.08 -1.47
N ALA A 102 1.16 6.63 -2.23
CA ALA A 102 0.43 7.50 -3.14
C ALA A 102 -0.52 8.44 -2.39
N PHE A 103 -0.57 9.69 -2.82
CA PHE A 103 -1.57 10.67 -2.40
C PHE A 103 -2.27 11.25 -3.63
N ASP A 104 -3.50 11.70 -3.46
CA ASP A 104 -4.25 12.32 -4.54
C ASP A 104 -3.52 13.56 -5.06
N GLY A 105 -3.42 13.67 -6.39
CA GLY A 105 -2.68 14.74 -7.06
C GLY A 105 -1.16 14.63 -6.99
N MET A 106 -0.60 13.60 -6.34
CA MET A 106 0.85 13.38 -6.26
C MET A 106 1.47 13.18 -7.65
N ARG A 107 2.58 13.87 -7.91
CA ARG A 107 3.39 13.69 -9.12
C ARG A 107 4.85 13.52 -8.73
N VAL A 108 5.45 12.40 -9.13
CA VAL A 108 6.85 12.09 -8.83
C VAL A 108 7.57 11.67 -10.11
N ARG A 109 8.73 12.26 -10.37
CA ARG A 109 9.63 11.82 -11.44
C ARG A 109 10.39 10.58 -10.98
N LEU A 110 10.54 9.58 -11.86
CA LEU A 110 11.29 8.35 -11.55
C LEU A 110 12.71 8.61 -11.01
N GLY A 111 13.38 9.66 -11.49
CA GLY A 111 14.71 10.07 -11.02
C GLY A 111 14.74 10.70 -9.63
N ASP A 112 13.60 11.16 -9.11
CA ASP A 112 13.49 11.86 -7.83
C ASP A 112 12.89 10.98 -6.71
N PHE A 113 12.66 9.68 -6.94
CA PHE A 113 12.02 8.78 -5.96
C PHE A 113 12.73 8.74 -4.60
N ALA A 114 14.07 8.66 -4.59
CA ALA A 114 14.83 8.68 -3.35
C ALA A 114 14.69 10.01 -2.59
N LYS A 115 14.64 11.13 -3.31
CA LYS A 115 14.38 12.46 -2.71
C LYS A 115 12.95 12.53 -2.16
N ALA A 116 11.97 12.01 -2.89
CA ALA A 116 10.59 11.96 -2.44
C ALA A 116 10.44 11.15 -1.14
N GLN A 117 11.20 10.06 -0.99
CA GLN A 117 11.18 9.24 0.22
C GLN A 117 11.66 10.01 1.46
N LEU A 118 12.57 10.99 1.30
CA LEU A 118 13.03 11.85 2.40
C LEU A 118 11.92 12.73 2.99
N PHE A 119 10.84 12.97 2.24
CA PHE A 119 9.69 13.74 2.74
C PHE A 119 8.68 12.88 3.51
N LEU A 120 8.82 11.55 3.52
CA LEU A 120 7.87 10.68 4.23
C LEU A 120 7.70 11.03 5.71
N PRO A 121 8.74 11.37 6.50
CA PRO A 121 8.55 11.78 7.89
C PRO A 121 7.72 13.06 8.03
N ALA A 122 7.92 14.03 7.13
CA ALA A 122 7.15 15.27 7.12
C ALA A 122 5.69 15.02 6.71
N LEU A 123 5.46 14.16 5.72
CA LEU A 123 4.12 13.76 5.30
C LEU A 123 3.41 13.00 6.42
N ARG A 124 4.08 12.09 7.12
CA ARG A 124 3.51 11.39 8.29
C ARG A 124 3.01 12.37 9.34
N LYS A 125 3.84 13.35 9.71
CA LYS A 125 3.45 14.38 10.67
C LYS A 125 2.28 15.24 10.18
N LEU A 126 2.18 15.49 8.88
CA LEU A 126 1.06 16.25 8.30
C LEU A 126 -0.26 15.48 8.33
N TYR A 127 -0.20 14.15 8.27
CA TYR A 127 -1.36 13.24 8.27
C TYR A 127 -1.50 12.48 9.60
N GLU A 128 -0.81 12.91 10.66
CA GLU A 128 -1.10 12.44 12.01
C GLU A 128 -2.56 12.83 12.30
N PRO A 129 -3.43 11.88 12.66
CA PRO A 129 -4.79 12.22 13.02
C PRO A 129 -4.72 13.17 14.22
N ASP A 130 -5.54 14.22 14.20
CA ASP A 130 -5.76 15.01 15.41
C ASP A 130 -6.18 14.03 16.51
N GLU A 131 -5.48 14.05 17.65
CA GLU A 131 -5.94 13.34 18.84
C GLU A 131 -7.25 14.00 19.26
N ASP A 132 -8.37 13.49 18.76
CA ASP A 132 -9.69 13.88 19.24
C ASP A 132 -9.91 13.10 20.56
N PRO A 133 -9.81 13.77 21.72
CA PRO A 133 -9.90 13.11 23.02
C PRO A 133 -11.29 12.48 23.28
N ASP A 134 -12.28 12.76 22.42
CA ASP A 134 -13.62 12.20 22.51
C ASP A 134 -13.84 10.92 21.68
N ALA A 135 -12.86 10.48 20.87
CA ALA A 135 -12.98 9.26 20.06
C ALA A 135 -13.05 7.95 20.88
N GLU A 136 -12.61 7.96 22.15
CA GLU A 136 -12.75 6.79 23.05
C GLU A 136 -14.18 6.56 23.56
N LYS A 137 -15.11 7.52 23.41
CA LYS A 137 -16.49 7.37 23.93
C LYS A 137 -17.49 6.73 22.98
N ALA A 138 -17.06 6.28 21.79
CA ALA A 138 -17.90 5.52 20.86
C ALA A 138 -17.68 3.99 20.93
N GLY A 139 -16.82 3.49 21.83
CA GLY A 139 -16.47 2.07 21.98
C GLY A 139 -17.34 1.29 22.97
N GLY A 140 -18.65 1.58 23.06
CA GLY A 140 -19.56 0.96 24.02
C GLY A 140 -20.85 0.46 23.38
N GLY A 141 -20.77 -0.60 22.57
CA GLY A 141 -21.95 -1.28 22.04
C GLY A 141 -21.56 -2.55 21.32
N GLY A 142 -21.94 -3.71 21.89
CA GLY A 142 -21.63 -5.03 21.33
C GLY A 142 -22.04 -5.12 19.86
N GLY A 143 -21.10 -5.50 19.01
CA GLY A 143 -21.34 -5.69 17.58
C GLY A 143 -22.25 -6.89 17.35
N GLU A 144 -23.49 -6.64 16.93
CA GLU A 144 -24.27 -7.62 16.19
C GLU A 144 -23.60 -7.90 14.83
N PRO A 145 -23.66 -9.13 14.32
CA PRO A 145 -23.13 -9.44 13.00
C PRO A 145 -24.10 -8.90 11.94
N LEU A 146 -23.68 -7.89 11.18
CA LEU A 146 -24.53 -7.23 10.18
C LEU A 146 -24.03 -7.43 8.74
N SER A 147 -25.02 -7.50 7.86
CA SER A 147 -25.10 -8.36 6.67
C SER A 147 -24.54 -7.79 5.36
N LEU A 148 -24.20 -8.73 4.47
CA LEU A 148 -23.61 -8.68 3.12
C LEU A 148 -24.21 -7.73 2.03
N GLN A 149 -25.01 -6.69 2.33
CA GLN A 149 -25.75 -5.96 1.28
C GLN A 149 -25.29 -4.53 0.96
N ASP A 150 -24.36 -3.94 1.70
CA ASP A 150 -24.05 -2.50 1.53
C ASP A 150 -22.87 -2.18 0.58
N GLU A 151 -22.17 -3.17 0.01
CA GLU A 151 -21.00 -2.91 -0.86
C GLU A 151 -21.33 -2.72 -2.37
N GLN A 152 -22.60 -2.73 -2.79
CA GLN A 152 -22.96 -2.59 -4.23
C GLN A 152 -23.34 -1.17 -4.71
N ARG A 153 -23.18 -0.12 -3.88
CA ARG A 153 -23.50 1.26 -4.30
C ARG A 153 -22.25 2.14 -4.34
N GLY A 154 -21.43 1.95 -5.37
CA GLY A 154 -20.24 2.79 -5.52
C GLY A 154 -19.43 2.53 -6.79
N SER A 155 -20.08 2.39 -7.94
CA SER A 155 -19.40 2.47 -9.24
C SER A 155 -20.27 3.30 -10.18
N ILE A 156 -19.80 4.51 -10.48
CA ILE A 156 -20.15 5.30 -11.66
C ILE A 156 -18.89 5.33 -12.53
#